data_AF-B2TNT4-F1
#
_entry.id   AF-B2TNT4-F1
#
_cell.length_a   1.000
_cell.length_b   1.000
_cell.length_c   1.000
_cell.angle_alpha   90.00
_cell.angle_beta   90.00
_cell.angle_gamma   90.00
#
_symmetry.space_group_name_H-M   'P 1'
#
loop_
_entity.id
_entity.type
_entity.pdbx_description
1 polymer ?
#
loop_
_entity_poly.entity_id
_entity_poly.type
_entity_poly.pdbx_seq_one_letter_code
_entity_poly.pdbx_strand_id
1 'polypeptide(L)'
;MFTIEEYISKRKHEDNLNEFDKKKRIENIKSCIDYIFEYYNNYIEINNIDDGTVLNNEKIEKYRKYVSNYNEEVQEWLISIFNKHENNMNIIIRHVLEKNELFLLYNTDAEFRNESYECYSKLVKKYPYLKSDTEKLFQFIKDYHRLESNEEIEIPYFSDKITKWIRDTKETYGVNVIVFVYGYMNKFLNEEDKWPRTYKKKIKNNSYSDEWHYEYDYKKKRNLFNIDLLYPKISNKPFIKGKKQYLEILMMHYWIGDEDKEYFEEYLNKVLGDNQ
;
A
#
# COMPACT_ATOMS: atom_id res chain seq x y z
N MET A 1 -17.56 1.09 -41.10
CA MET A 1 -17.31 -0.35 -41.13
C MET A 1 -18.31 -0.94 -42.10
N PHE A 2 -17.88 -1.63 -43.16
CA PHE A 2 -18.83 -2.29 -44.07
C PHE A 2 -19.58 -3.37 -43.29
N THR A 3 -20.87 -3.56 -43.54
CA THR A 3 -21.53 -4.79 -43.10
C THR A 3 -21.02 -5.98 -43.92
N ILE A 4 -21.24 -7.21 -43.44
CA ILE A 4 -20.80 -8.40 -44.15
C ILE A 4 -21.45 -8.49 -45.55
N GLU A 5 -22.70 -8.05 -45.67
CA GLU A 5 -23.42 -8.00 -46.94
C GLU A 5 -22.82 -6.98 -47.91
N GLU A 6 -22.44 -5.80 -47.42
CA GLU A 6 -21.79 -4.76 -48.22
C GLU A 6 -20.40 -5.22 -48.69
N TYR A 7 -19.65 -5.89 -47.82
CA TYR A 7 -18.33 -6.43 -48.14
C TYR A 7 -18.40 -7.53 -49.20
N ILE A 8 -19.30 -8.51 -49.02
CA ILE A 8 -19.52 -9.58 -50.00
C ILE A 8 -19.98 -8.99 -51.34
N SER A 9 -20.86 -7.99 -51.33
CA SER A 9 -21.34 -7.34 -52.56
C SER A 9 -20.21 -6.64 -53.33
N LYS A 10 -19.29 -6.00 -52.60
CA LYS A 10 -18.09 -5.37 -53.17
C LYS A 10 -17.15 -6.41 -53.79
N ARG A 11 -16.80 -7.49 -53.06
CA ARG A 11 -15.90 -8.55 -53.56
C ARG A 11 -16.49 -9.29 -54.76
N LYS A 12 -17.81 -9.55 -54.77
CA LYS A 12 -18.51 -10.13 -55.93
C LYS A 12 -18.37 -9.27 -57.19
N HIS A 13 -18.44 -7.94 -57.05
CA HIS A 13 -18.26 -7.01 -58.16
C HIS A 13 -16.80 -6.96 -58.62
N GLU A 14 -15.83 -6.91 -57.70
CA GLU A 14 -14.39 -6.89 -58.01
C GLU A 14 -13.93 -8.18 -58.72
N ASP A 15 -14.42 -9.33 -58.26
CA ASP A 15 -14.01 -10.64 -58.77
C ASP A 15 -14.92 -11.13 -59.92
N ASN A 16 -15.89 -10.32 -60.37
CA ASN A 16 -16.90 -10.64 -61.38
C ASN A 16 -17.58 -12.01 -61.15
N LEU A 17 -17.95 -12.30 -59.90
CA LEU A 17 -18.53 -13.58 -59.51
C LEU A 17 -19.99 -13.69 -59.96
N ASN A 18 -20.30 -14.70 -60.78
CA ASN A 18 -21.67 -15.02 -61.18
C ASN A 18 -22.20 -16.22 -60.40
N GLU A 19 -22.91 -15.94 -59.31
CA GLU A 19 -23.45 -16.95 -58.38
C GLU A 19 -24.54 -17.86 -58.99
N PHE A 20 -25.11 -17.47 -60.13
CA PHE A 20 -26.17 -18.22 -60.82
C PHE A 20 -25.63 -19.21 -61.87
N ASP A 21 -24.31 -19.27 -62.08
CA ASP A 21 -23.69 -20.27 -62.96
C ASP A 21 -23.65 -21.65 -62.29
N LYS A 22 -24.54 -22.54 -62.74
CA LYS A 22 -24.67 -23.91 -62.22
C LYS A 22 -23.43 -24.77 -62.46
N LYS A 23 -22.61 -24.48 -63.48
CA LYS A 23 -21.39 -25.25 -63.77
C LYS A 23 -20.26 -24.94 -62.78
N LYS A 24 -20.26 -23.73 -62.22
CA LYS A 24 -19.26 -23.24 -61.25
C LYS A 24 -19.75 -23.25 -59.81
N ARG A 25 -20.82 -23.99 -59.51
CA ARG A 25 -21.48 -24.00 -58.19
C ARG A 25 -20.51 -24.23 -57.03
N ILE A 26 -19.59 -25.19 -57.15
CA ILE A 26 -18.64 -25.53 -56.07
C ILE A 26 -17.63 -24.40 -55.87
N GLU A 27 -17.11 -23.83 -56.97
CA GLU A 27 -16.16 -22.70 -56.94
C GLU A 27 -16.82 -21.46 -56.34
N ASN A 28 -18.05 -21.13 -56.76
CA ASN A 28 -18.80 -19.98 -56.25
C ASN A 28 -19.08 -20.09 -54.74
N ILE A 29 -19.44 -21.29 -54.26
CA ILE A 29 -19.65 -21.53 -52.81
C ILE A 29 -18.34 -21.29 -52.06
N LYS A 30 -17.22 -21.81 -52.58
CA LYS A 30 -15.92 -21.63 -51.94
C LYS A 30 -15.52 -20.15 -51.88
N SER A 31 -15.65 -19.42 -52.98
CA SER A 31 -15.35 -17.98 -53.02
C SER A 31 -16.22 -17.17 -52.04
N CYS A 32 -17.51 -17.47 -51.94
CA CYS A 32 -18.38 -16.82 -50.96
C CYS A 32 -17.98 -17.12 -49.51
N ILE A 33 -17.56 -18.36 -49.21
CA ILE A 33 -17.04 -18.73 -47.90
C ILE A 33 -15.72 -18.00 -47.61
N ASP A 34 -14.83 -17.91 -48.59
CA ASP A 34 -13.55 -17.21 -48.48
C ASP A 34 -13.77 -15.71 -48.17
N TYR A 35 -14.75 -15.06 -48.82
CA TYR A 35 -15.10 -13.66 -48.51
C TYR A 35 -15.64 -13.49 -47.09
N ILE A 36 -16.40 -14.45 -46.57
CA ILE A 36 -16.87 -14.43 -45.19
C ILE A 36 -15.69 -14.53 -44.23
N PHE A 37 -14.76 -15.46 -44.46
CA PHE A 37 -13.55 -15.59 -43.65
C PHE A 37 -12.67 -14.34 -43.72
N GLU A 38 -12.45 -13.77 -44.91
CA GLU A 38 -11.72 -12.52 -45.09
C GLU A 38 -12.36 -11.36 -44.32
N TYR A 39 -13.70 -11.27 -44.32
CA TYR A 39 -14.41 -10.24 -43.57
C TYR A 39 -14.17 -10.36 -42.06
N TYR A 40 -14.32 -11.55 -41.49
CA TYR A 40 -14.14 -11.75 -40.05
C TYR A 40 -12.67 -11.61 -39.63
N ASN A 41 -11.73 -12.15 -40.40
CA ASN A 41 -10.30 -12.09 -40.06
C ASN A 41 -9.71 -10.68 -40.28
N ASN A 42 -10.13 -9.95 -41.31
CA ASN A 42 -9.55 -8.63 -41.60
C ASN A 42 -10.32 -7.46 -41.00
N TYR A 43 -11.63 -7.56 -40.78
CA TYR A 43 -12.44 -6.44 -40.26
C TYR A 43 -12.92 -6.64 -38.82
N ILE A 44 -13.03 -7.88 -38.32
CA ILE A 44 -13.44 -8.14 -36.94
C ILE A 44 -12.24 -8.42 -36.01
N GLU A 45 -11.18 -9.09 -36.46
CA GLU A 45 -9.98 -9.28 -35.61
C GLU A 45 -9.17 -7.98 -35.43
N ILE A 46 -9.05 -7.13 -36.45
CA ILE A 46 -8.26 -5.88 -36.36
C ILE A 46 -8.84 -4.92 -35.30
N ASN A 47 -10.16 -4.82 -35.16
CA ASN A 47 -10.79 -3.90 -34.21
C ASN A 47 -10.78 -4.39 -32.76
N ASN A 48 -10.71 -5.70 -32.52
CA ASN A 48 -10.66 -6.25 -31.15
C ASN A 48 -9.23 -6.28 -30.58
N ILE A 49 -8.21 -6.34 -31.44
CA ILE A 49 -6.80 -6.41 -31.02
C ILE A 49 -6.27 -5.02 -30.66
N ASP A 50 -6.70 -3.95 -31.33
CA ASP A 50 -6.10 -2.62 -31.14
C ASP A 50 -6.55 -1.95 -29.82
N ASP A 51 -7.85 -1.89 -29.54
CA ASP A 51 -8.37 -1.26 -28.31
C ASP A 51 -8.00 -2.06 -27.04
N GLY A 52 -8.05 -3.39 -27.11
CA GLY A 52 -7.70 -4.27 -25.99
C GLY A 52 -6.21 -4.21 -25.62
N THR A 53 -5.33 -4.13 -26.62
CA THR A 53 -3.87 -4.07 -26.41
C THR A 53 -3.43 -2.67 -25.98
N VAL A 54 -4.03 -1.61 -26.53
CA VAL A 54 -3.76 -0.22 -26.11
C VAL A 54 -4.25 0.02 -24.68
N LEU A 55 -5.48 -0.37 -24.34
CA LEU A 55 -6.00 -0.24 -22.96
C LEU A 55 -5.18 -1.06 -21.95
N ASN A 56 -4.74 -2.27 -22.33
CA ASN A 56 -3.88 -3.09 -21.47
C ASN A 56 -2.50 -2.43 -21.27
N ASN A 57 -1.90 -1.91 -22.34
CA ASN A 57 -0.62 -1.18 -22.26
C ASN A 57 -0.75 0.08 -21.40
N GLU A 58 -1.85 0.84 -21.52
CA GLU A 58 -2.09 2.02 -20.67
C GLU A 58 -2.22 1.66 -19.20
N LYS A 59 -2.94 0.58 -18.86
CA LYS A 59 -3.07 0.10 -17.47
C LYS A 59 -1.72 -0.31 -16.90
N ILE A 60 -0.92 -1.05 -17.66
CA ILE A 60 0.42 -1.48 -17.26
C ILE A 60 1.32 -0.27 -17.02
N GLU A 61 1.31 0.72 -17.91
CA GLU A 61 2.13 1.93 -17.74
C GLU A 61 1.67 2.80 -16.57
N LYS A 62 0.36 2.89 -16.30
CA LYS A 62 -0.16 3.53 -15.08
C LYS A 62 0.34 2.80 -13.83
N TYR A 63 0.30 1.47 -13.81
CA TYR A 63 0.78 0.69 -12.68
C TYR A 63 2.30 0.77 -12.51
N ARG A 64 3.07 0.74 -13.61
CA ARG A 64 4.53 0.96 -13.61
C ARG A 64 4.89 2.30 -12.94
N LYS A 65 4.20 3.38 -13.30
CA LYS A 65 4.37 4.68 -12.65
C LYS A 65 4.04 4.62 -11.15
N TYR A 66 2.97 3.92 -10.79
CA TYR A 66 2.56 3.77 -9.39
C TYR A 66 3.59 3.03 -8.53
N VAL A 67 4.33 2.06 -9.10
CA VAL A 67 5.36 1.30 -8.38
C VAL A 67 6.78 1.81 -8.63
N SER A 68 6.95 2.99 -9.26
CA SER A 68 8.27 3.49 -9.70
C SER A 68 9.28 3.77 -8.57
N ASN A 69 8.82 3.93 -7.33
CA ASN A 69 9.69 4.21 -6.18
C ASN A 69 10.36 2.95 -5.59
N TYR A 70 9.86 1.75 -5.93
CA TYR A 70 10.45 0.50 -5.49
C TYR A 70 11.77 0.21 -6.23
N ASN A 71 12.54 -0.76 -5.79
CA ASN A 71 13.72 -1.25 -6.49
C ASN A 71 13.31 -1.98 -7.78
N GLU A 72 14.16 -1.90 -8.81
CA GLU A 72 13.88 -2.42 -10.17
C GLU A 72 13.39 -3.87 -10.17
N GLU A 73 14.06 -4.77 -9.44
CA GLU A 73 13.64 -6.17 -9.33
C GLU A 73 12.25 -6.37 -8.71
N VAL A 74 11.88 -5.51 -7.76
CA VAL A 74 10.57 -5.52 -7.11
C VAL A 74 9.52 -4.95 -8.06
N GLN A 75 9.85 -3.88 -8.78
CA GLN A 75 8.98 -3.29 -9.80
C GLN A 75 8.64 -4.31 -10.90
N GLU A 76 9.66 -4.95 -11.48
CA GLU A 76 9.48 -5.95 -12.53
C GLU A 76 8.59 -7.10 -12.05
N TRP A 77 8.83 -7.59 -10.83
CA TRP A 77 8.01 -8.63 -10.22
C TRP A 77 6.55 -8.20 -10.08
N LEU A 78 6.30 -7.02 -9.49
CA LEU A 78 4.96 -6.47 -9.32
C LEU A 78 4.23 -6.28 -10.67
N ILE A 79 4.92 -5.70 -11.66
CA ILE A 79 4.38 -5.48 -13.00
C ILE A 79 4.08 -6.82 -13.69
N SER A 80 4.93 -7.82 -13.52
CA SER A 80 4.70 -9.16 -14.08
C SER A 80 3.45 -9.83 -13.48
N ILE A 81 3.21 -9.67 -12.17
CA ILE A 81 2.00 -10.17 -11.51
C ILE A 81 0.78 -9.41 -12.01
N PHE A 82 0.86 -8.08 -12.10
CA PHE A 82 -0.25 -7.26 -12.58
C PHE A 82 -0.62 -7.60 -14.03
N ASN A 83 0.36 -7.73 -14.92
CA ASN A 83 0.14 -8.10 -16.32
C ASN A 83 -0.50 -9.51 -16.47
N LYS A 84 -0.11 -10.47 -15.63
CA LYS A 84 -0.60 -11.87 -15.73
C LYS A 84 -1.92 -12.11 -15.00
N HIS A 85 -2.20 -11.36 -13.94
CA HIS A 85 -3.27 -11.69 -12.98
C HIS A 85 -4.16 -10.49 -12.63
N GLU A 86 -3.90 -9.30 -13.17
CA GLU A 86 -4.60 -8.03 -12.88
C GLU A 86 -4.64 -7.67 -11.38
N ASN A 87 -3.75 -8.24 -10.59
CA ASN A 87 -3.69 -8.03 -9.15
C ASN A 87 -2.65 -6.96 -8.80
N ASN A 88 -3.08 -5.89 -8.13
CA ASN A 88 -2.22 -4.89 -7.51
C ASN A 88 -1.54 -5.47 -6.26
N MET A 89 -0.54 -6.32 -6.47
CA MET A 89 0.06 -7.11 -5.39
C MET A 89 0.71 -6.23 -4.32
N ASN A 90 1.24 -5.07 -4.70
CA ASN A 90 1.77 -4.10 -3.74
C ASN A 90 0.70 -3.62 -2.74
N ILE A 91 -0.50 -3.30 -3.22
CA ILE A 91 -1.64 -2.88 -2.40
C ILE A 91 -2.09 -4.04 -1.51
N ILE A 92 -2.22 -5.24 -2.08
CA ILE A 92 -2.66 -6.43 -1.34
C ILE A 92 -1.72 -6.74 -0.18
N ILE A 93 -0.40 -6.76 -0.44
CA ILE A 93 0.60 -7.04 0.60
C ILE A 93 0.61 -5.91 1.63
N ARG A 94 0.57 -4.64 1.21
CA ARG A 94 0.51 -3.48 2.10
C ARG A 94 -0.60 -3.62 3.15
N HIS A 95 -1.83 -3.93 2.74
CA HIS A 95 -2.95 -4.12 3.68
C HIS A 95 -2.73 -5.28 4.67
N VAL A 96 -1.91 -6.28 4.32
CA VAL A 96 -1.53 -7.34 5.25
C VAL A 96 -0.51 -6.82 6.27
N LEU A 97 0.49 -6.08 5.81
CA LEU A 97 1.56 -5.52 6.65
C LEU A 97 1.05 -4.45 7.60
N GLU A 98 0.11 -3.60 7.18
CA GLU A 98 -0.49 -2.54 8.01
C GLU A 98 -1.18 -3.08 9.27
N LYS A 99 -1.56 -4.37 9.29
CA LYS A 99 -2.12 -5.02 10.48
C LYS A 99 -1.08 -5.27 11.57
N ASN A 100 0.20 -5.34 11.20
CA ASN A 100 1.29 -5.44 12.17
C ASN A 100 1.69 -4.05 12.65
N GLU A 101 1.27 -3.70 13.86
CA GLU A 101 1.55 -2.40 14.49
C GLU A 101 3.06 -2.12 14.64
N LEU A 102 3.92 -3.15 14.67
CA LEU A 102 5.35 -3.02 14.93
C LEU A 102 6.22 -3.06 13.67
N PHE A 103 5.61 -3.25 12.49
CA PHE A 103 6.32 -3.44 11.23
C PHE A 103 7.34 -2.33 10.94
N LEU A 104 6.98 -1.07 11.19
CA LEU A 104 7.82 0.09 10.93
C LEU A 104 9.09 0.14 11.81
N LEU A 105 9.14 -0.65 12.89
CA LEU A 105 10.33 -0.74 13.74
C LEU A 105 11.28 -1.87 13.33
N TYR A 106 10.99 -2.64 12.28
CA TYR A 106 11.86 -3.71 11.83
C TYR A 106 13.19 -3.18 11.31
N ASN A 107 14.28 -3.88 11.67
CA ASN A 107 15.63 -3.43 11.32
C ASN A 107 16.59 -4.59 11.02
N THR A 108 16.10 -5.83 11.03
CA THR A 108 16.92 -7.03 10.80
C THR A 108 16.28 -7.92 9.75
N ASP A 109 17.12 -8.60 8.95
CA ASP A 109 16.65 -9.53 7.94
C ASP A 109 15.80 -10.66 8.52
N ALA A 110 16.08 -11.09 9.75
CA ALA A 110 15.29 -12.11 10.44
C ALA A 110 13.84 -11.66 10.67
N GLU A 111 13.61 -10.39 11.05
CA GLU A 111 12.26 -9.85 11.23
C GLU A 111 11.50 -9.78 9.92
N PHE A 112 12.15 -9.26 8.86
CA PHE A 112 11.56 -9.20 7.54
C PHE A 112 11.27 -10.59 6.96
N ARG A 113 12.13 -11.58 7.22
CA ARG A 113 11.90 -12.98 6.82
C ARG A 113 10.70 -13.56 7.54
N ASN A 114 10.61 -13.39 8.85
CA ASN A 114 9.47 -13.85 9.63
C ASN A 114 8.16 -13.24 9.11
N GLU A 115 8.14 -11.92 8.88
CA GLU A 115 6.96 -11.24 8.31
C GLU A 115 6.64 -11.72 6.90
N SER A 116 7.66 -12.05 6.09
CA SER A 116 7.42 -12.61 4.75
C SER A 116 6.71 -13.96 4.80
N TYR A 117 7.01 -14.81 5.78
CA TYR A 117 6.32 -16.08 5.98
C TYR A 117 4.89 -15.89 6.50
N GLU A 118 4.71 -14.99 7.47
CA GLU A 118 3.38 -14.63 7.97
C GLU A 118 2.48 -14.06 6.86
N CYS A 119 3.01 -13.13 6.08
CA CYS A 119 2.34 -12.54 4.93
C CYS A 119 2.01 -13.62 3.88
N TYR A 120 2.98 -14.46 3.52
CA TYR A 120 2.79 -15.57 2.60
C TYR A 120 1.67 -16.51 3.04
N SER A 121 1.63 -16.88 4.33
CA SER A 121 0.61 -17.78 4.88
C SER A 121 -0.82 -17.25 4.70
N LYS A 122 -0.98 -15.92 4.76
CA LYS A 122 -2.26 -15.22 4.58
C LYS A 122 -2.66 -15.11 3.10
N LEU A 123 -1.69 -15.06 2.19
CA LEU A 123 -1.92 -14.79 0.77
C LEU A 123 -1.96 -16.04 -0.12
N VAL A 124 -1.14 -17.06 0.16
CA VAL A 124 -0.90 -18.19 -0.76
C VAL A 124 -2.17 -18.96 -1.14
N LYS A 125 -3.17 -19.03 -0.25
CA LYS A 125 -4.44 -19.71 -0.53
C LYS A 125 -5.23 -19.01 -1.65
N LYS A 126 -5.21 -17.67 -1.66
CA LYS A 126 -5.92 -16.84 -2.64
C LYS A 126 -5.06 -16.54 -3.88
N TYR A 127 -3.74 -16.50 -3.70
CA TYR A 127 -2.77 -16.18 -4.74
C TYR A 127 -1.70 -17.29 -4.85
N PRO A 128 -2.04 -18.47 -5.40
CA PRO A 128 -1.16 -19.64 -5.40
C PRO A 128 0.15 -19.45 -6.19
N TYR A 129 0.17 -18.51 -7.14
CA TYR A 129 1.36 -18.16 -7.91
C TYR A 129 2.48 -17.56 -7.05
N LEU A 130 2.19 -17.11 -5.83
CA LEU A 130 3.22 -16.67 -4.88
C LEU A 130 4.12 -17.81 -4.35
N LYS A 131 3.77 -19.08 -4.58
CA LYS A 131 4.55 -20.24 -4.13
C LYS A 131 5.99 -20.23 -4.64
N SER A 132 6.21 -19.76 -5.88
CA SER A 132 7.54 -19.65 -6.48
C SER A 132 8.28 -18.37 -6.11
N ASP A 133 7.60 -17.41 -5.48
CA ASP A 133 8.04 -16.01 -5.40
C ASP A 133 8.29 -15.57 -3.95
N THR A 134 8.56 -16.52 -3.05
CA THR A 134 8.79 -16.24 -1.62
C THR A 134 9.96 -15.29 -1.38
N GLU A 135 11.02 -15.39 -2.19
CA GLU A 135 12.14 -14.44 -2.14
C GLU A 135 11.72 -13.03 -2.59
N LYS A 136 10.96 -12.93 -3.69
CA LYS A 136 10.50 -11.64 -4.20
C LYS A 136 9.52 -10.96 -3.23
N LEU A 137 8.68 -11.74 -2.55
CA LEU A 137 7.84 -11.24 -1.46
C LEU A 137 8.68 -10.67 -0.31
N PHE A 138 9.73 -11.37 0.13
CA PHE A 138 10.64 -10.86 1.13
C PHE A 138 11.32 -9.55 0.71
N GLN A 139 11.82 -9.48 -0.54
CA GLN A 139 12.43 -8.27 -1.08
C GLN A 139 11.43 -7.11 -1.14
N PHE A 140 10.19 -7.37 -1.57
CA PHE A 140 9.11 -6.37 -1.56
C PHE A 140 8.86 -5.83 -0.16
N ILE A 141 8.78 -6.70 0.86
CA ILE A 141 8.50 -6.28 2.24
C ILE A 141 9.61 -5.37 2.79
N LYS A 142 10.88 -5.71 2.53
CA LYS A 142 12.02 -4.86 2.91
C LYS A 142 11.99 -3.51 2.21
N ASP A 143 11.71 -3.53 0.91
CA ASP A 143 11.72 -2.32 0.10
C ASP A 143 10.52 -1.41 0.41
N TYR A 144 9.36 -2.00 0.71
CA TYR A 144 8.21 -1.29 1.24
C TYR A 144 8.52 -0.60 2.58
N HIS A 145 9.15 -1.31 3.52
CA HIS A 145 9.59 -0.72 4.79
C HIS A 145 10.56 0.45 4.59
N ARG A 146 11.51 0.32 3.65
CA ARG A 146 12.44 1.40 3.26
C ARG A 146 11.68 2.64 2.77
N LEU A 147 10.66 2.45 1.91
CA LEU A 147 9.86 3.55 1.38
C LEU A 147 9.08 4.27 2.47
N GLU A 148 8.39 3.54 3.33
CA GLU A 148 7.67 4.12 4.47
C GLU A 148 8.62 4.86 5.42
N SER A 149 9.81 4.29 5.70
CA SER A 149 10.81 4.94 6.55
C SER A 149 11.44 6.18 5.91
N ASN A 150 11.41 6.28 4.59
CA ASN A 150 11.90 7.45 3.86
C ASN A 150 10.87 8.58 3.75
N GLU A 151 9.64 8.39 4.22
CA GLU A 151 8.64 9.44 4.27
C GLU A 151 9.21 10.70 4.97
N GLU A 152 9.06 11.83 4.29
CA GLU A 152 9.52 13.14 4.76
C GLU A 152 8.52 13.69 5.75
N ILE A 153 8.71 13.32 7.02
CA ILE A 153 8.01 13.95 8.14
C ILE A 153 8.97 14.90 8.84
N GLU A 154 8.52 16.13 9.07
CA GLU A 154 9.27 17.12 9.84
C GLU A 154 9.65 16.53 11.21
N ILE A 155 10.92 16.65 11.59
CA ILE A 155 11.40 16.19 12.89
C ILE A 155 11.11 17.31 13.90
N PRO A 156 10.16 17.13 14.83
CA PRO A 156 9.92 18.14 15.85
C PRO A 156 11.15 18.27 16.76
N TYR A 157 11.47 19.51 17.11
CA TYR A 157 12.58 19.82 18.01
C TYR A 157 12.09 19.87 19.46
N PHE A 158 12.59 18.95 20.30
CA PHE A 158 12.36 18.96 21.76
C PHE A 158 13.66 19.16 22.55
N SER A 159 14.74 18.52 22.09
CA SER A 159 16.10 18.68 22.62
C SER A 159 17.09 18.05 21.65
N ASP A 160 18.35 18.48 21.70
CA ASP A 160 19.44 17.90 20.90
C ASP A 160 19.54 16.39 21.07
N LYS A 161 19.34 15.88 22.30
CA LYS A 161 19.42 14.43 22.60
C LYS A 161 18.35 13.63 21.85
N ILE A 162 17.12 14.15 21.78
CA ILE A 162 16.00 13.47 21.11
C ILE A 162 16.15 13.60 19.59
N THR A 163 16.44 14.80 19.09
CA THR A 163 16.65 15.03 17.65
C THR A 163 17.81 14.19 17.11
N LYS A 164 18.93 14.12 17.83
CA LYS A 164 20.05 13.25 17.47
C LYS A 164 19.64 11.78 17.46
N TRP A 165 18.94 11.32 18.50
CA TRP A 165 18.47 9.93 18.56
C TRP A 165 17.58 9.55 17.37
N ILE A 166 16.68 10.43 16.94
CA ILE A 166 15.80 10.19 15.77
C ILE A 166 16.65 10.06 14.50
N ARG A 167 17.57 11.00 14.26
CA ARG A 167 18.45 11.00 13.08
C ARG A 167 19.37 9.78 13.05
N ASP A 168 20.08 9.53 14.15
CA ASP A 168 20.99 8.39 14.29
C ASP A 168 20.23 7.06 14.09
N THR A 169 18.97 6.97 14.53
CA THR A 169 18.16 5.76 14.35
C THR A 169 17.82 5.53 12.88
N LYS A 170 17.42 6.59 12.15
CA LYS A 170 17.14 6.50 10.72
C LYS A 170 18.39 6.14 9.93
N GLU A 171 19.52 6.81 10.20
CA GLU A 171 20.78 6.59 9.50
C GLU A 171 21.40 5.22 9.79
N THR A 172 21.38 4.76 11.04
CA THR A 172 22.06 3.52 11.45
C THR A 172 21.21 2.27 11.20
N TYR A 173 19.89 2.36 11.42
CA TYR A 173 19.00 1.19 11.40
C TYR A 173 17.99 1.21 10.25
N GLY A 174 17.93 2.29 9.46
CA GLY A 174 16.92 2.44 8.41
C GLY A 174 15.50 2.59 8.96
N VAL A 175 15.35 2.94 10.24
CA VAL A 175 14.05 3.04 10.93
C VAL A 175 13.69 4.48 11.19
N ASN A 176 12.53 4.90 10.70
CA ASN A 176 11.99 6.22 11.00
C ASN A 176 11.02 6.15 12.19
N VAL A 177 11.53 6.48 13.38
CA VAL A 177 10.75 6.45 14.62
C VAL A 177 9.56 7.40 14.57
N ILE A 178 9.67 8.51 13.84
CA ILE A 178 8.60 9.50 13.69
C ILE A 178 7.41 8.89 12.95
N VAL A 179 7.67 8.26 11.79
CA VAL A 179 6.63 7.56 10.99
C VAL A 179 5.96 6.47 11.83
N PHE A 180 6.75 5.70 12.60
CA PHE A 180 6.20 4.70 13.52
C PHE A 180 5.28 5.33 14.57
N VAL A 181 5.72 6.37 15.29
CA VAL A 181 4.91 6.99 16.34
C VAL A 181 3.65 7.61 15.75
N TYR A 182 3.76 8.31 14.62
CA TYR A 182 2.61 8.87 13.91
C TYR A 182 1.58 7.80 13.56
N GLY A 183 2.02 6.70 12.94
CA GLY A 183 1.14 5.57 12.60
C GLY A 183 0.52 4.90 13.84
N TYR A 184 1.28 4.77 14.93
CA TYR A 184 0.78 4.26 16.20
C TYR A 184 -0.30 5.18 16.79
N MET A 185 -0.05 6.49 16.81
CA MET A 185 -0.95 7.48 17.40
C MET A 185 -2.25 7.61 16.60
N ASN A 186 -2.19 7.56 15.27
CA ASN A 186 -3.39 7.54 14.43
C ASN A 186 -4.28 6.34 14.73
N LYS A 187 -3.70 5.14 14.93
CA LYS A 187 -4.48 3.96 15.35
C LYS A 187 -5.03 4.12 16.76
N PHE A 188 -4.18 4.57 17.69
CA PHE A 188 -4.58 4.78 19.08
C PHE A 188 -5.76 5.76 19.19
N LEU A 189 -5.75 6.86 18.44
CA LEU A 189 -6.82 7.85 18.39
C LEU A 189 -8.14 7.23 17.90
N ASN A 190 -8.11 6.43 16.84
CA ASN A 190 -9.30 5.82 16.24
C ASN A 190 -9.84 4.60 17.01
N GLU A 191 -9.08 4.05 17.96
CA GLU A 191 -9.44 2.85 18.72
C GLU A 191 -9.82 3.21 20.17
N GLU A 192 -10.83 4.06 20.31
CA GLU A 192 -11.34 4.55 21.60
C GLU A 192 -11.59 3.40 22.61
N ASP A 193 -12.06 2.24 22.15
CA ASP A 193 -12.31 1.06 22.98
C ASP A 193 -11.05 0.51 23.68
N LYS A 194 -9.87 0.77 23.12
CA LYS A 194 -8.59 0.35 23.71
C LYS A 194 -8.05 1.33 24.74
N TRP A 195 -8.67 2.51 24.91
CA TRP A 195 -8.23 3.46 25.94
C TRP A 195 -8.57 2.94 27.34
N PRO A 196 -7.66 3.06 28.31
CA PRO A 196 -7.97 2.69 29.69
C PRO A 196 -9.17 3.48 30.22
N ARG A 197 -10.10 2.81 30.92
CA ARG A 197 -11.32 3.45 31.46
C ARG A 197 -11.03 4.68 32.32
N THR A 198 -9.91 4.68 33.06
CA THR A 198 -9.49 5.79 33.92
C THR A 198 -8.99 7.02 33.15
N TYR A 199 -8.81 6.90 31.84
CA TYR A 199 -8.36 7.95 30.92
C TYR A 199 -9.51 8.41 30.03
N LYS A 200 -10.71 7.85 30.13
CA LYS A 200 -11.88 8.28 29.36
C LYS A 200 -12.65 9.37 30.11
N LYS A 201 -12.75 10.56 29.53
CA LYS A 201 -13.58 11.68 30.00
C LYS A 201 -14.84 11.76 29.14
N LYS A 202 -16.03 11.62 29.74
CA LYS A 202 -17.28 11.68 28.98
C LYS A 202 -17.50 13.10 28.45
N ILE A 203 -17.70 13.23 27.14
CA ILE A 203 -18.01 14.52 26.50
C ILE A 203 -19.48 14.86 26.86
N LYS A 204 -19.70 16.00 27.53
CA LYS A 204 -21.03 16.36 28.06
C LYS A 204 -21.96 16.98 27.02
N ASN A 205 -21.43 17.59 25.97
CA ASN A 205 -22.18 18.24 24.89
C ASN A 205 -21.57 17.84 23.57
N ASN A 206 -22.18 16.89 22.86
CA ASN A 206 -21.72 16.50 21.55
C ASN A 206 -22.71 17.04 20.52
N SER A 207 -22.42 18.23 19.97
CA SER A 207 -23.27 18.87 18.96
C SER A 207 -22.75 18.70 17.53
N TYR A 208 -21.66 17.96 17.32
CA TYR A 208 -20.98 17.92 16.03
C TYR A 208 -20.62 16.53 15.46
N SER A 209 -20.65 15.43 16.23
CA SER A 209 -20.58 14.09 15.62
C SER A 209 -21.09 13.01 16.56
N ASP A 210 -22.00 12.14 16.11
CA ASP A 210 -22.47 10.98 16.88
C ASP A 210 -21.39 9.90 17.13
N GLU A 211 -20.13 10.14 16.72
CA GLU A 211 -19.07 9.13 16.66
C GLU A 211 -18.16 9.09 17.90
N TRP A 212 -18.00 10.20 18.64
CA TRP A 212 -17.07 10.27 19.78
C TRP A 212 -17.80 10.41 21.11
N HIS A 213 -17.64 9.44 22.01
CA HIS A 213 -18.32 9.46 23.31
C HIS A 213 -17.43 9.93 24.46
N TYR A 214 -16.12 9.77 24.31
CA TYR A 214 -15.14 10.13 25.32
C TYR A 214 -13.95 10.89 24.72
N GLU A 215 -13.35 11.75 25.54
CA GLU A 215 -12.06 12.40 25.33
C GLU A 215 -10.99 11.65 26.13
N TYR A 216 -9.78 11.50 25.58
CA TYR A 216 -8.67 10.88 26.29
C TYR A 216 -7.99 11.89 27.24
N ASP A 217 -7.85 11.52 28.51
CA ASP A 217 -7.20 12.32 29.55
C ASP A 217 -5.67 12.21 29.48
N TYR A 218 -5.06 12.91 28.54
CA TYR A 218 -3.60 12.98 28.37
C TYR A 218 -2.88 13.75 29.51
N LYS A 219 -3.62 14.36 30.45
CA LYS A 219 -3.06 15.06 31.64
C LYS A 219 -2.76 14.12 32.81
N LYS A 220 -3.01 12.81 32.65
CA LYS A 220 -2.62 11.79 33.63
C LYS A 220 -1.10 11.61 33.68
N LYS A 221 -0.60 11.11 34.83
CA LYS A 221 0.85 11.03 35.11
C LYS A 221 1.54 9.73 34.70
N ARG A 222 0.81 8.67 34.36
CA ARG A 222 1.39 7.32 34.16
C ARG A 222 0.82 6.70 32.89
N ASN A 223 1.50 5.71 32.31
CA ASN A 223 1.00 4.91 31.19
C ASN A 223 0.25 5.70 30.10
N LEU A 224 0.78 6.85 29.71
CA LEU A 224 0.21 7.64 28.64
C LEU A 224 0.28 6.84 27.35
N PHE A 225 -0.79 6.88 26.57
CA PHE A 225 -0.90 6.21 25.27
C PHE A 225 -0.64 4.70 25.31
N ASN A 226 -0.94 4.05 26.45
CA ASN A 226 -0.65 2.63 26.67
C ASN A 226 0.83 2.24 26.46
N ILE A 227 1.75 3.18 26.68
CA ILE A 227 3.18 2.94 26.47
C ILE A 227 3.73 1.81 27.35
N ASP A 228 3.13 1.51 28.51
CA ASP A 228 3.54 0.39 29.36
C ASP A 228 3.24 -0.98 28.72
N LEU A 229 2.26 -1.04 27.81
CA LEU A 229 1.95 -2.24 27.03
C LEU A 229 2.78 -2.31 25.75
N LEU A 230 3.07 -1.17 25.13
CA LEU A 230 3.89 -1.11 23.91
C LEU A 230 5.37 -1.36 24.20
N TYR A 231 5.93 -0.62 25.15
CA TYR A 231 7.38 -0.56 25.37
C TYR A 231 8.03 -1.93 25.62
N PRO A 232 7.46 -2.86 26.42
CA PRO A 232 8.04 -4.19 26.59
C PRO A 232 8.24 -4.94 25.27
N LYS A 233 7.35 -4.77 24.29
CA LYS A 233 7.41 -5.44 22.98
C LYS A 233 8.54 -4.93 22.09
N ILE A 234 9.00 -3.70 22.32
CA ILE A 234 9.98 -3.01 21.47
C ILE A 234 11.28 -2.65 22.22
N SER A 235 11.33 -2.87 23.52
CA SER A 235 12.45 -2.51 24.40
C SER A 235 13.75 -3.27 24.13
N ASN A 236 13.67 -4.40 23.42
CA ASN A 236 14.82 -5.18 22.98
C ASN A 236 15.56 -4.52 21.80
N LYS A 237 14.92 -3.58 21.09
CA LYS A 237 15.52 -2.87 19.98
C LYS A 237 16.66 -1.98 20.48
N PRO A 238 17.86 -2.03 19.88
CA PRO A 238 19.02 -1.29 20.37
C PRO A 238 18.79 0.22 20.39
N PHE A 239 17.99 0.74 19.45
CA PHE A 239 17.63 2.15 19.37
C PHE A 239 16.46 2.56 20.28
N ILE A 240 15.66 1.61 20.82
CA ILE A 240 14.55 1.93 21.75
C ILE A 240 14.96 1.71 23.21
N LYS A 241 15.90 0.80 23.48
CA LYS A 241 16.31 0.42 24.83
C LYS A 241 16.70 1.65 25.66
N GLY A 242 15.99 1.85 26.78
CA GLY A 242 16.18 2.97 27.70
C GLY A 242 15.57 4.29 27.23
N LYS A 243 14.88 4.32 26.09
CA LYS A 243 14.31 5.55 25.47
C LYS A 243 12.79 5.63 25.57
N LYS A 244 12.19 4.99 26.57
CA LYS A 244 10.73 5.01 26.81
C LYS A 244 10.18 6.44 26.87
N GLN A 245 10.84 7.33 27.63
CA GLN A 245 10.39 8.72 27.76
C GLN A 245 10.43 9.47 26.42
N TYR A 246 11.36 9.14 25.53
CA TYR A 246 11.47 9.83 24.24
C TYR A 246 10.30 9.45 23.33
N LEU A 247 9.89 8.19 23.37
CA LEU A 247 8.66 7.75 22.69
C LEU A 247 7.42 8.44 23.27
N GLU A 248 7.31 8.53 24.60
CA GLU A 248 6.16 9.20 25.24
C GLU A 248 6.07 10.68 24.84
N ILE A 249 7.19 11.40 24.77
CA ILE A 249 7.25 12.79 24.32
C ILE A 249 6.75 12.91 22.87
N LEU A 250 7.20 12.03 21.98
CA LEU A 250 6.75 12.01 20.59
C LEU A 250 5.24 11.74 20.50
N MET A 251 4.74 10.77 21.25
CA MET A 251 3.31 10.44 21.30
C MET A 251 2.48 11.61 21.82
N MET A 252 2.96 12.29 22.87
CA MET A 252 2.32 13.48 23.43
C MET A 252 2.25 14.61 22.42
N HIS A 253 3.34 14.84 21.68
CA HIS A 253 3.38 15.85 20.62
C HIS A 253 2.33 15.59 19.54
N TYR A 254 2.22 14.35 19.06
CA TYR A 254 1.21 13.97 18.06
C TYR A 254 -0.23 13.97 18.60
N TRP A 255 -0.40 13.76 19.91
CA TRP A 255 -1.72 13.84 20.53
C TRP A 255 -2.20 15.30 20.67
N ILE A 256 -1.35 16.19 21.20
CA ILE A 256 -1.72 17.58 21.47
C ILE A 256 -1.81 18.41 20.19
N GLY A 257 -0.93 18.14 19.22
CA GLY A 257 -0.80 18.99 18.03
C GLY A 257 -0.56 20.45 18.42
N ASP A 258 -1.41 21.35 17.93
CA ASP A 258 -1.36 22.79 18.22
C ASP A 258 -2.35 23.24 19.31
N GLU A 259 -3.13 22.34 19.91
CA GLU A 259 -4.31 22.70 20.72
C GLU A 259 -4.00 23.14 22.16
N ASP A 260 -3.01 22.53 22.82
CA ASP A 260 -2.64 22.80 24.23
C ASP A 260 -1.12 22.99 24.40
N LYS A 261 -0.59 24.04 23.74
CA LYS A 261 0.85 24.36 23.74
C LYS A 261 1.40 24.65 25.14
N GLU A 262 0.61 25.35 25.97
CA GLU A 262 1.01 25.70 27.34
C GLU A 262 1.22 24.44 28.19
N TYR A 263 0.28 23.48 28.14
CA TYR A 263 0.46 22.21 28.82
C TYR A 263 1.63 21.40 28.24
N PHE A 264 1.84 21.43 26.93
CA PHE A 264 2.95 20.70 26.31
C PHE A 264 4.31 21.23 26.79
N GLU A 265 4.48 22.55 26.90
CA GLU A 265 5.68 23.16 27.47
C GLU A 265 5.87 22.79 28.95
N GLU A 266 4.80 22.83 29.77
CA GLU A 266 4.84 22.38 31.16
C GLU A 266 5.28 20.91 31.26
N TYR A 267 4.68 20.05 30.41
CA TYR A 267 5.01 18.63 30.33
C TYR A 267 6.47 18.41 29.97
N LEU A 268 6.98 19.08 28.92
CA LEU A 268 8.38 18.98 28.50
C LEU A 268 9.34 19.40 29.62
N ASN A 269 9.06 20.53 30.28
CA ASN A 269 9.89 21.01 31.39
C ASN A 269 9.95 20.00 32.54
N LYS A 270 8.84 19.32 32.84
CA LYS A 270 8.81 18.30 33.87
C LYS A 270 9.59 17.03 33.49
N VAL A 271 9.39 16.51 32.28
CA VAL A 271 10.01 15.23 31.87
C VAL A 271 11.47 15.37 31.44
N LEU A 272 11.89 16.55 30.97
CA LEU A 272 13.27 16.84 30.59
C LEU A 272 14.06 17.56 31.68
N GLY A 273 13.40 18.39 32.50
CA GLY A 273 14.02 19.13 33.60
C GLY A 273 14.42 18.25 34.79
N ASP A 274 13.71 17.14 35.04
CA ASP A 274 14.09 16.14 36.05
C ASP A 274 15.30 15.27 35.62
N ASN A 275 15.83 15.46 34.39
CA ASN A 275 16.92 14.68 33.78
C ASN A 275 18.21 15.51 33.53
N GLN A 276 18.35 16.67 34.17
CA GLN A 276 19.60 17.44 34.26
C GLN A 276 20.19 17.32 35.67
#